data_AF-A0A538EU17-F1
#
_entry.id   AF-A0A538EU17-F1
#
_cell.length_a   1.000
_cell.length_b   1.000
_cell.length_c   1.000
_cell.angle_alpha   90.00
_cell.angle_beta   90.00
_cell.angle_gamma   90.00
#
_symmetry.space_group_name_H-M   'P 1'
#
loop_
_entity.id
_entity.type
_entity.pdbx_description
1 polymer ?
#
loop_
_entity_poly.entity_id
_entity_poly.type
_entity_poly.pdbx_seq_one_letter_code
_entity_poly.pdbx_strand_id
1 'polypeptide(L)'
;MAGNATEDTEFARLVMLACHDLRTPLATVLGFTQTLARLDQFEEPASRYLEMIGAASGQLGELVDELALGARIEAGRYEPVREQLDTLELARAAAEHLGEDRVAADGEGASVEVDVAATKRAVAALARCALRHGGLEQVTLTARGRELELAPVTTAAAPVLLGEDLRDLGAAIAVRQLRAQGGSLELDGETLRIRLA
;
A
#
# COMPACT_ATOMS: atom_id res chain seq x y z
N MET A 1 -30.72 -0.95 16.19
CA MET A 1 -29.51 -1.25 15.37
C MET A 1 -28.22 -0.77 16.07
N ALA A 2 -28.08 -0.96 17.38
CA ALA A 2 -26.90 -0.51 18.14
C ALA A 2 -25.87 -1.62 18.42
N GLY A 3 -26.15 -2.88 18.03
CA GLY A 3 -25.25 -4.02 18.28
C GLY A 3 -24.03 -4.09 17.34
N ASN A 4 -24.21 -3.74 16.05
CA ASN A 4 -23.20 -3.99 15.01
C ASN A 4 -21.95 -3.11 15.16
N ALA A 5 -22.11 -1.81 15.42
CA ALA A 5 -20.98 -0.88 15.46
C ALA A 5 -19.99 -1.14 16.62
N THR A 6 -20.51 -1.60 17.76
CA THR A 6 -19.68 -1.99 18.92
C THR A 6 -18.90 -3.28 18.66
N GLU A 7 -19.53 -4.28 18.04
CA GLU A 7 -18.89 -5.55 17.68
C GLU A 7 -17.82 -5.35 16.60
N ASP A 8 -18.09 -4.53 15.58
CA ASP A 8 -17.11 -4.18 14.53
C ASP A 8 -15.87 -3.48 15.14
N THR A 9 -16.08 -2.62 16.13
CA THR A 9 -14.98 -1.93 16.83
C THR A 9 -14.20 -2.89 17.74
N GLU A 10 -14.84 -3.88 18.35
CA GLU A 10 -14.17 -4.92 19.14
C GLU A 10 -13.31 -5.83 18.27
N PHE A 11 -13.82 -6.26 17.12
CA PHE A 11 -13.04 -7.04 16.17
C PHE A 11 -11.83 -6.26 15.65
N ALA A 12 -12.01 -4.99 15.28
CA ALA A 12 -10.90 -4.12 14.88
C ALA A 12 -9.83 -3.99 15.98
N ARG A 13 -10.22 -3.93 17.26
CA ARG A 13 -9.27 -3.93 18.38
C ARG A 13 -8.50 -5.24 18.51
N LEU A 14 -9.15 -6.39 18.33
CA LEU A 14 -8.47 -7.69 18.32
C LEU A 14 -7.47 -7.80 17.18
N VAL A 15 -7.83 -7.32 15.99
CA VAL A 15 -6.92 -7.28 14.82
C VAL A 15 -5.71 -6.41 15.10
N MET A 16 -5.89 -5.23 15.70
CA MET A 16 -4.76 -4.37 16.08
C MET A 16 -3.81 -5.04 17.08
N LEU A 17 -4.35 -5.76 18.08
CA LEU A 17 -3.54 -6.52 19.03
C LEU A 17 -2.76 -7.64 18.34
N ALA A 18 -3.42 -8.42 17.48
CA ALA A 18 -2.76 -9.47 16.70
C ALA A 18 -1.63 -8.90 15.82
N CYS A 19 -1.85 -7.76 15.16
CA CYS A 19 -0.80 -7.10 14.37
C CYS A 19 0.39 -6.68 15.22
N HIS A 20 0.16 -6.14 16.42
CA HIS A 20 1.24 -5.80 17.36
C HIS A 20 2.08 -7.03 17.72
N ASP A 21 1.41 -8.12 18.12
CA ASP A 21 2.08 -9.33 18.58
C ASP A 21 2.82 -10.07 17.45
N LEU A 22 2.39 -9.89 16.19
CA LEU A 22 3.07 -10.42 15.00
C LEU A 22 4.31 -9.60 14.58
N ARG A 23 4.39 -8.30 14.89
CA ARG A 23 5.55 -7.47 14.50
C ARG A 23 6.84 -7.96 15.14
N THR A 24 6.82 -8.30 16.43
CA THR A 24 8.01 -8.75 17.16
C THR A 24 8.65 -10.02 16.58
N PRO A 25 7.92 -11.13 16.36
CA PRO A 25 8.50 -12.33 15.75
C PRO A 25 8.94 -12.07 14.30
N LEU A 26 8.21 -11.27 13.52
CA LEU A 26 8.63 -10.92 12.15
C LEU A 26 9.94 -10.12 12.13
N ALA A 27 10.06 -9.12 13.01
CA ALA A 27 11.30 -8.35 13.16
C ALA A 27 12.48 -9.24 13.58
N THR A 28 12.23 -10.23 14.44
CA THR A 28 13.24 -11.22 14.85
C THR A 28 13.71 -12.06 13.67
N VAL A 29 12.79 -12.61 12.86
CA VAL A 29 13.13 -13.39 11.66
C VAL A 29 13.90 -12.54 10.64
N LEU A 30 13.44 -11.31 10.37
CA LEU A 30 14.11 -10.39 9.46
C LEU A 30 15.53 -10.04 9.96
N GLY A 31 15.69 -9.77 11.26
CA GLY A 31 16.98 -9.45 11.85
C GLY A 31 17.97 -10.61 11.76
N PHE A 32 17.54 -11.84 12.03
CA PHE A 32 18.40 -13.02 11.89
C PHE A 32 18.73 -13.32 10.43
N THR A 33 17.77 -13.21 9.50
CA THR A 33 18.05 -13.44 8.08
C THR A 33 19.06 -12.43 7.53
N GLN A 34 18.91 -11.15 7.88
CA GLN A 34 19.89 -10.11 7.53
C GLN A 34 21.27 -10.33 8.18
N THR A 35 21.30 -10.77 9.44
CA THR A 35 22.55 -11.08 10.14
C THR A 35 23.27 -12.24 9.47
N LEU A 36 22.56 -13.32 9.18
CA LEU A 36 23.10 -14.49 8.51
C LEU A 36 23.58 -14.18 7.09
N ALA A 37 22.85 -13.34 6.35
CA ALA A 37 23.23 -12.94 4.99
C ALA A 37 24.55 -12.16 4.98
N ARG A 38 24.81 -11.35 6.02
CA ARG A 38 26.06 -10.60 6.18
C ARG A 38 27.26 -11.44 6.58
N LEU A 39 27.05 -12.65 7.10
CA LEU A 39 28.16 -13.53 7.48
C LEU A 39 28.87 -14.13 6.26
N ASP A 40 28.21 -14.18 5.10
CA ASP A 40 28.74 -14.72 3.84
C ASP A 40 29.32 -16.15 3.99
N GLN A 41 28.66 -16.96 4.84
CA GLN A 41 29.07 -18.33 5.18
C GLN A 41 28.24 -19.39 4.44
N PHE A 42 27.29 -18.99 3.62
CA PHE A 42 26.33 -19.89 2.97
C PHE A 42 26.60 -19.95 1.46
N GLU A 43 26.85 -21.15 0.94
CA GLU A 43 26.92 -21.40 -0.51
C GLU A 43 25.52 -21.61 -1.11
N GLU A 44 25.43 -21.59 -2.45
CA GLU A 44 24.20 -21.95 -3.16
C GLU A 44 23.80 -23.42 -2.90
N PRO A 45 22.50 -23.75 -2.73
CA PRO A 45 21.33 -22.87 -2.83
C PRO A 45 20.93 -22.18 -1.51
N ALA A 46 21.68 -22.37 -0.42
CA ALA A 46 21.30 -21.91 0.92
C ALA A 46 21.26 -20.38 1.01
N SER A 47 22.22 -19.69 0.36
CA SER A 47 22.22 -18.21 0.28
C SER A 47 20.91 -17.69 -0.32
N ARG A 48 20.50 -18.24 -1.47
CA ARG A 48 19.23 -17.88 -2.11
C ARG A 48 18.00 -18.15 -1.23
N TYR A 49 17.97 -19.25 -0.50
CA TYR A 49 16.86 -19.50 0.43
C TYR A 49 16.79 -18.48 1.56
N LEU A 50 17.95 -18.03 2.06
CA LEU A 50 18.01 -17.01 3.09
C LEU A 50 17.48 -15.66 2.60
N GLU A 51 17.83 -15.27 1.37
CA GLU A 51 17.28 -14.08 0.70
C GLU A 51 15.75 -14.19 0.54
N MET A 52 15.25 -15.35 0.10
CA MET A 52 13.81 -15.59 -0.05
C MET A 52 13.07 -15.49 1.30
N ILE A 53 13.64 -16.02 2.38
CA ILE A 53 13.04 -15.92 3.72
C ILE A 53 13.04 -14.46 4.20
N GLY A 54 14.14 -13.73 3.99
CA GLY A 54 14.23 -12.31 4.32
C GLY A 54 13.18 -11.48 3.58
N ALA A 55 13.06 -11.68 2.25
CA ALA A 55 12.07 -11.01 1.42
C ALA A 55 10.63 -11.35 1.86
N ALA A 56 10.32 -12.63 2.08
CA ALA A 56 9.00 -13.06 2.53
C ALA A 56 8.65 -12.49 3.92
N SER A 57 9.62 -12.41 4.83
CA SER A 57 9.42 -11.83 6.18
C SER A 57 9.15 -10.33 6.10
N GLY A 58 9.85 -9.61 5.22
CA GLY A 58 9.58 -8.20 4.92
C GLY A 58 8.18 -7.98 4.37
N GLN A 59 7.78 -8.78 3.38
CA GLN A 59 6.42 -8.74 2.79
C GLN A 59 5.33 -9.00 3.83
N LEU A 60 5.52 -9.97 4.74
CA LEU A 60 4.59 -10.20 5.85
C LEU A 60 4.52 -8.99 6.78
N GLY A 61 5.64 -8.31 7.04
CA GLY A 61 5.67 -7.07 7.80
C GLY A 61 4.81 -5.97 7.16
N GLU A 62 4.94 -5.76 5.86
CA GLU A 62 4.12 -4.80 5.10
C GLU A 62 2.62 -5.12 5.24
N LEU A 63 2.23 -6.40 5.07
CA LEU A 63 0.83 -6.84 5.20
C LEU A 63 0.28 -6.63 6.61
N VAL A 64 1.08 -6.89 7.65
CA VAL A 64 0.68 -6.61 9.04
C VAL A 64 0.47 -5.12 9.26
N ASP A 65 1.32 -4.27 8.68
CA ASP A 65 1.17 -2.81 8.79
C ASP A 65 -0.04 -2.26 8.01
N GLU A 66 -0.36 -2.84 6.86
CA GLU A 66 -1.59 -2.57 6.10
C GLU A 66 -2.83 -2.98 6.91
N LEU A 67 -2.83 -4.19 7.46
CA LEU A 67 -3.95 -4.70 8.25
C LEU A 67 -4.18 -3.86 9.52
N ALA A 68 -3.11 -3.45 10.20
CA ALA A 68 -3.18 -2.56 11.35
C ALA A 68 -3.75 -1.19 10.99
N LEU A 69 -3.35 -0.64 9.84
CA LEU A 69 -3.90 0.62 9.34
C LEU A 69 -5.41 0.47 9.04
N GLY A 70 -5.81 -0.59 8.35
CA GLY A 70 -7.21 -0.88 8.08
C GLY A 70 -8.04 -0.97 9.35
N ALA A 71 -7.57 -1.72 10.35
CA ALA A 71 -8.25 -1.86 11.63
C ALA A 71 -8.38 -0.51 12.38
N ARG A 72 -7.39 0.38 12.29
CA ARG A 72 -7.50 1.74 12.86
C ARG A 72 -8.54 2.58 12.13
N ILE A 73 -8.61 2.49 10.81
CA ILE A 73 -9.61 3.22 10.01
C ILE A 73 -11.02 2.75 10.37
N GLU A 74 -11.26 1.44 10.38
CA GLU A 74 -12.57 0.85 10.73
C GLU A 74 -12.99 1.15 12.17
N ALA A 75 -12.03 1.24 13.10
CA ALA A 75 -12.30 1.64 14.49
C ALA A 75 -12.51 3.16 14.68
N GLY A 76 -12.41 3.97 13.62
CA GLY A 76 -12.46 5.44 13.71
C GLY A 76 -11.30 6.06 14.48
N ARG A 77 -10.13 5.39 14.51
CA ARG A 77 -8.92 5.77 15.27
C ARG A 77 -7.75 6.14 14.36
N TYR A 78 -7.99 6.35 13.08
CA TYR A 78 -6.97 6.80 12.16
C TYR A 78 -6.82 8.32 12.27
N GLU A 79 -5.67 8.76 12.78
CA GLU A 79 -5.29 10.17 12.89
C GLU A 79 -4.10 10.42 11.93
N PRO A 80 -4.33 10.98 10.74
CA PRO A 80 -3.27 11.20 9.75
C PRO A 80 -2.27 12.27 10.23
N VAL A 81 -0.98 11.95 10.19
CA VAL A 81 0.09 12.92 10.41
C VAL A 81 0.32 13.68 9.11
N ARG A 82 -0.35 14.83 8.95
CA ARG A 82 -0.33 15.60 7.71
C ARG A 82 0.97 16.38 7.54
N GLU A 83 1.60 16.19 6.40
CA GLU A 83 2.81 16.90 5.98
C GLU A 83 2.65 17.34 4.52
N GLN A 84 3.34 18.43 4.16
CA GLN A 84 3.35 18.92 2.78
C GLN A 84 4.26 18.05 1.91
N LEU A 85 3.75 17.68 0.73
CA LEU A 85 4.48 16.90 -0.26
C LEU A 85 4.00 17.29 -1.66
N ASP A 86 4.90 17.25 -2.65
CA ASP A 86 4.52 17.35 -4.06
C ASP A 86 3.93 16.02 -4.56
N THR A 87 2.79 16.06 -5.25
CA THR A 87 2.15 14.84 -5.78
C THR A 87 3.02 14.04 -6.75
N LEU A 88 3.93 14.68 -7.50
CA LEU A 88 4.88 13.99 -8.36
C LEU A 88 5.87 13.13 -7.55
N GLU A 89 6.18 13.52 -6.31
CA GLU A 89 7.01 12.70 -5.42
C GLU A 89 6.30 11.41 -4.98
N LEU A 90 4.96 11.40 -4.90
CA LEU A 90 4.20 10.16 -4.66
C LEU A 90 4.30 9.20 -5.84
N ALA A 91 4.15 9.72 -7.06
CA ALA A 91 4.27 8.92 -8.28
C ALA A 91 5.68 8.31 -8.39
N ARG A 92 6.72 9.13 -8.20
CA ARG A 92 8.12 8.70 -8.23
C ARG A 92 8.44 7.68 -7.14
N ALA A 93 7.95 7.88 -5.92
CA ALA A 93 8.16 6.92 -4.83
C ALA A 93 7.52 5.55 -5.14
N ALA A 94 6.36 5.53 -5.79
CA ALA A 94 5.73 4.28 -6.22
C ALA A 94 6.52 3.59 -7.34
N ALA A 95 7.05 4.37 -8.30
CA ALA A 95 7.94 3.86 -9.35
C ALA A 95 9.23 3.25 -8.79
N GLU A 96 9.90 3.96 -7.89
CA GLU A 96 11.10 3.48 -7.19
C GLU A 96 10.82 2.17 -6.43
N HIS A 97 9.69 2.10 -5.70
CA HIS A 97 9.34 0.93 -4.89
C HIS A 97 8.95 -0.30 -5.71
N LEU A 98 8.35 -0.13 -6.89
CA LEU A 98 7.82 -1.23 -7.70
C LEU A 98 8.69 -1.60 -8.90
N GLY A 99 9.71 -0.80 -9.19
CA GLY A 99 10.58 -0.89 -10.36
C GLY A 99 10.12 0.08 -11.46
N GLU A 100 11.04 0.93 -11.91
CA GLU A 100 10.79 1.94 -12.95
C GLU A 100 10.48 1.30 -14.33
N ASP A 101 10.86 0.04 -14.52
CA ASP A 101 10.49 -0.79 -15.68
C ASP A 101 9.00 -1.18 -15.68
N ARG A 102 8.38 -1.23 -14.49
CA ARG A 102 6.97 -1.64 -14.30
C ARG A 102 6.05 -0.47 -14.00
N VAL A 103 6.58 0.59 -13.41
CA VAL A 103 5.80 1.77 -13.04
C VAL A 103 6.55 3.01 -13.49
N ALA A 104 6.01 3.69 -14.50
CA ALA A 104 6.51 4.99 -14.92
C ALA A 104 5.87 6.10 -14.07
N ALA A 105 6.61 7.18 -13.84
CA ALA A 105 6.12 8.37 -13.14
C ALA A 105 6.41 9.63 -13.93
N ASP A 106 5.39 10.43 -14.23
CA ASP A 106 5.52 11.66 -15.02
C ASP A 106 4.50 12.75 -14.61
N GLY A 107 4.46 13.84 -15.37
CA GLY A 107 3.52 14.94 -15.19
C GLY A 107 4.07 16.11 -14.37
N GLU A 108 3.14 16.96 -13.91
CA GLU A 108 3.42 18.18 -13.15
C GLU A 108 2.58 18.16 -11.88
N GLY A 109 3.27 18.07 -10.74
CA GLY A 109 2.64 17.98 -9.43
C GLY A 109 2.28 19.33 -8.81
N ALA A 110 1.67 19.27 -7.64
CA ALA A 110 1.45 20.41 -6.77
C ALA A 110 1.58 19.98 -5.31
N SER A 111 1.84 20.94 -4.43
CA SER A 111 1.88 20.70 -2.99
C SER A 111 0.50 20.33 -2.45
N VAL A 112 0.43 19.23 -1.69
CA VAL A 112 -0.75 18.72 -0.97
C VAL A 112 -0.39 18.44 0.50
N GLU A 113 -1.38 18.47 1.40
CA GLU A 113 -1.18 18.12 2.82
C GLU A 113 -1.81 16.76 3.11
N VAL A 114 -0.96 15.73 3.22
CA VAL A 114 -1.40 14.33 3.35
C VAL A 114 -0.58 13.61 4.42
N ASP A 115 -1.05 12.46 4.87
CA ASP A 115 -0.19 11.51 5.58
C ASP A 115 0.80 10.92 4.58
N VAL A 116 2.03 11.44 4.55
CA VAL A 116 3.01 11.12 3.50
C VAL A 116 3.34 9.63 3.48
N ALA A 117 3.58 9.03 4.63
CA ALA A 117 3.93 7.61 4.74
C ALA A 117 2.76 6.70 4.34
N ALA A 118 1.53 7.02 4.77
CA ALA A 118 0.36 6.24 4.39
C ALA A 118 -0.01 6.44 2.91
N THR A 119 0.11 7.65 2.39
CA THR A 119 -0.23 7.98 0.99
C THR A 119 0.77 7.39 0.01
N LYS A 120 2.08 7.38 0.31
CA LYS A 120 3.09 6.66 -0.50
C LYS A 120 2.74 5.18 -0.62
N ARG A 121 2.39 4.53 0.50
CA ARG A 121 1.95 3.13 0.50
C ARG A 121 0.66 2.93 -0.28
N ALA A 122 -0.32 3.82 -0.12
CA ALA A 122 -1.59 3.74 -0.83
C ALA A 122 -1.41 3.80 -2.35
N VAL A 123 -0.62 4.76 -2.85
CA VAL A 123 -0.33 4.91 -4.29
C VAL A 123 0.41 3.70 -4.84
N ALA A 124 1.43 3.21 -4.13
CA ALA A 124 2.15 1.99 -4.52
C ALA A 124 1.24 0.75 -4.51
N ALA A 125 0.34 0.61 -3.53
CA ALA A 125 -0.60 -0.50 -3.46
C ALA A 125 -1.58 -0.49 -4.64
N LEU A 126 -2.09 0.68 -5.03
CA LEU A 126 -2.96 0.82 -6.21
C LEU A 126 -2.22 0.46 -7.51
N ALA A 127 -0.99 0.96 -7.71
CA ALA A 127 -0.20 0.59 -8.88
C ALA A 127 0.11 -0.91 -8.93
N ARG A 128 0.48 -1.52 -7.80
CA ARG A 128 0.69 -2.97 -7.66
C ARG A 128 -0.57 -3.77 -7.96
N CYS A 129 -1.73 -3.28 -7.51
CA CYS A 129 -3.03 -3.90 -7.79
C CYS A 129 -3.37 -3.83 -9.28
N ALA A 130 -3.16 -2.69 -9.93
CA ALA A 130 -3.35 -2.55 -11.38
C ALA A 130 -2.48 -3.53 -12.16
N LEU A 131 -1.20 -3.67 -11.81
CA LEU A 131 -0.28 -4.64 -12.42
C LEU A 131 -0.79 -6.09 -12.21
N ARG A 132 -1.08 -6.46 -10.97
CA ARG A 132 -1.44 -7.83 -10.59
C ARG A 132 -2.80 -8.27 -11.12
N HIS A 133 -3.84 -7.49 -10.84
CA HIS A 133 -5.22 -7.81 -11.17
C HIS A 133 -5.61 -7.38 -12.59
N GLY A 134 -4.83 -6.48 -13.18
CA GLY A 134 -4.98 -6.10 -14.58
C GLY A 134 -4.25 -7.01 -15.54
N GLY A 135 -3.30 -7.84 -15.07
CA GLY A 135 -2.44 -8.66 -15.93
C GLY A 135 -1.52 -7.78 -16.78
N LEU A 136 -1.08 -6.64 -16.24
CA LEU A 136 -0.28 -5.64 -16.93
C LEU A 136 1.19 -5.80 -16.56
N GLU A 137 2.06 -5.62 -17.56
CA GLU A 137 3.50 -5.57 -17.34
C GLU A 137 3.93 -4.19 -16.82
N GLN A 138 3.27 -3.13 -17.29
CA GLN A 138 3.59 -1.75 -16.97
C GLN A 138 2.33 -0.90 -16.73
N VAL A 139 2.44 0.08 -15.84
CA VAL A 139 1.49 1.18 -15.62
C VAL A 139 2.22 2.51 -15.50
N THR A 140 1.52 3.62 -15.67
CA THR A 140 2.02 4.99 -15.49
C THR A 140 1.22 5.69 -14.40
N LEU A 141 1.93 6.38 -13.52
CA LEU A 141 1.40 7.35 -12.57
C LEU A 141 1.73 8.77 -13.04
N THR A 142 0.73 9.50 -13.49
CA THR A 142 0.87 10.88 -13.95
C THR A 142 0.37 11.85 -12.88
N ALA A 143 1.22 12.75 -12.41
CA ALA A 143 0.81 13.85 -11.56
C ALA A 143 0.16 14.97 -12.38
N ARG A 144 -1.03 15.42 -11.96
CA ARG A 144 -1.76 16.55 -12.56
C ARG A 144 -2.22 17.50 -11.46
N GLY A 145 -1.33 18.40 -11.05
CA GLY A 145 -1.56 19.28 -9.91
C GLY A 145 -1.80 18.47 -8.64
N ARG A 146 -3.01 18.55 -8.06
CA ARG A 146 -3.37 17.83 -6.82
C ARG A 146 -3.89 16.41 -7.04
N GLU A 147 -3.93 15.94 -8.29
CA GLU A 147 -4.44 14.63 -8.68
C GLU A 147 -3.31 13.73 -9.18
N LEU A 148 -3.47 12.43 -8.97
CA LEU A 148 -2.68 11.38 -9.62
C LEU A 148 -3.57 10.59 -10.56
N GLU A 149 -3.11 10.33 -11.77
CA GLU A 149 -3.76 9.45 -12.73
C GLU A 149 -2.96 8.14 -12.84
N LEU A 150 -3.61 7.01 -12.60
CA LEU A 150 -3.05 5.68 -12.80
C LEU A 150 -3.67 5.05 -14.05
N ALA A 151 -2.85 4.70 -15.03
CA ALA A 151 -3.29 4.09 -16.28
C ALA A 151 -2.24 3.10 -16.86
N PRO A 152 -2.63 2.11 -17.68
CA PRO A 152 -4.01 1.74 -17.97
C PRO A 152 -4.64 0.95 -16.81
N VAL A 153 -5.96 1.01 -16.71
CA VAL A 153 -6.78 0.22 -15.79
C VAL A 153 -7.72 -0.66 -16.59
N THR A 154 -7.60 -1.97 -16.41
CA THR A 154 -8.47 -2.94 -17.07
C THR A 154 -9.79 -3.08 -16.31
N THR A 155 -10.81 -3.61 -17.01
CA THR A 155 -12.11 -3.94 -16.42
C THR A 155 -12.01 -4.94 -15.26
N ALA A 156 -11.00 -5.82 -15.28
CA ALA A 156 -10.76 -6.81 -14.22
C ALA A 156 -10.19 -6.19 -12.93
N ALA A 157 -9.38 -5.13 -13.07
CA ALA A 157 -8.74 -4.44 -11.96
C ALA A 157 -9.61 -3.30 -11.38
N ALA A 158 -10.45 -2.67 -12.20
CA ALA A 158 -11.30 -1.55 -11.82
C ALA A 158 -12.06 -1.73 -10.49
N PRO A 159 -12.86 -2.80 -10.27
CA PRO A 159 -13.61 -2.95 -9.02
C PRO A 159 -12.70 -3.14 -7.80
N VAL A 160 -11.50 -3.72 -7.97
CA VAL A 160 -10.52 -3.88 -6.89
C VAL A 160 -9.91 -2.52 -6.52
N LEU A 161 -9.54 -1.73 -7.52
CA LEU A 161 -8.97 -0.39 -7.36
C LEU A 161 -9.94 0.64 -6.77
N LEU A 162 -11.25 0.43 -6.97
CA LEU A 162 -12.31 1.25 -6.37
C LEU A 162 -12.71 0.77 -4.97
N GLY A 163 -12.15 -0.36 -4.53
CA GLY A 163 -12.43 -0.98 -3.23
C GLY A 163 -13.81 -1.66 -3.15
N GLU A 164 -14.43 -1.94 -4.30
CA GLU A 164 -15.72 -2.65 -4.43
C GLU A 164 -15.52 -4.16 -4.28
N ASP A 165 -14.43 -4.68 -4.87
CA ASP A 165 -13.98 -6.06 -4.74
C ASP A 165 -12.80 -6.16 -3.77
N LEU A 166 -12.98 -6.83 -2.63
CA LEU A 166 -11.92 -7.05 -1.64
C LEU A 166 -10.99 -8.22 -2.03
N ARG A 167 -10.35 -8.12 -3.20
CA ARG A 167 -9.42 -9.14 -3.73
C ARG A 167 -7.94 -8.81 -3.49
N ASP A 168 -7.63 -7.56 -3.19
CA ASP A 168 -6.28 -7.07 -2.84
C ASP A 168 -6.38 -6.24 -1.54
N LEU A 169 -5.67 -6.68 -0.49
CA LEU A 169 -5.68 -6.00 0.80
C LEU A 169 -5.10 -4.58 0.69
N GLY A 170 -3.98 -4.43 0.00
CA GLY A 170 -3.29 -3.16 -0.15
C GLY A 170 -4.20 -2.14 -0.84
N ALA A 171 -4.85 -2.52 -1.96
CA ALA A 171 -5.80 -1.65 -2.64
C ALA A 171 -7.02 -1.30 -1.76
N ALA A 172 -7.58 -2.30 -1.06
CA ALA A 172 -8.72 -2.10 -0.17
C ALA A 172 -8.41 -1.12 0.97
N ILE A 173 -7.20 -1.18 1.55
CA ILE A 173 -6.76 -0.25 2.59
C ILE A 173 -6.39 1.11 1.99
N ALA A 174 -5.74 1.15 0.82
CA ALA A 174 -5.41 2.39 0.11
C ALA A 174 -6.65 3.25 -0.14
N VAL A 175 -7.71 2.66 -0.69
CA VAL A 175 -8.99 3.35 -0.95
C VAL A 175 -9.58 3.94 0.33
N ARG A 176 -9.62 3.16 1.41
CA ARG A 176 -10.14 3.60 2.71
C ARG A 176 -9.30 4.72 3.31
N GLN A 177 -7.98 4.59 3.25
CA GLN A 177 -7.03 5.56 3.77
C GLN A 177 -7.16 6.90 3.04
N LEU A 178 -7.17 6.87 1.70
CA LEU A 178 -7.33 8.06 0.86
C LEU A 178 -8.66 8.77 1.14
N ARG A 179 -9.76 8.02 1.25
CA ARG A 179 -11.08 8.57 1.63
C ARG A 179 -11.08 9.14 3.06
N ALA A 180 -10.45 8.47 4.02
CA ALA A 180 -10.40 8.90 5.40
C ALA A 180 -9.62 10.22 5.60
N GLN A 181 -8.68 10.55 4.71
CA GLN A 181 -7.99 11.84 4.72
C GLN A 181 -8.68 12.93 3.86
N GLY A 182 -9.82 12.62 3.23
CA GLY A 182 -10.62 13.55 2.43
C GLY A 182 -10.41 13.48 0.92
N GLY A 183 -9.62 12.53 0.43
CA GLY A 183 -9.43 12.29 -0.99
C GLY A 183 -10.54 11.47 -1.63
N SER A 184 -10.50 11.32 -2.96
CA SER A 184 -11.44 10.51 -3.73
C SER A 184 -10.73 9.70 -4.81
N LEU A 185 -11.39 8.62 -5.25
CA LEU A 185 -10.94 7.80 -6.36
C LEU A 185 -12.10 7.59 -7.33
N GLU A 186 -11.87 7.87 -8.60
CA GLU A 186 -12.86 7.77 -9.67
C GLU A 186 -12.23 7.14 -10.91
N LEU A 187 -12.98 6.32 -11.62
CA LEU A 187 -12.53 5.73 -12.88
C LEU A 187 -13.10 6.54 -14.06
N ASP A 188 -12.22 6.99 -14.95
CA ASP A 188 -12.57 7.63 -16.22
C ASP A 188 -11.96 6.82 -17.37
N GLY A 189 -12.78 5.98 -18.01
CA GLY A 189 -12.31 5.01 -19.00
C GLY A 189 -11.30 4.03 -18.41
N GLU A 190 -10.07 4.05 -18.93
CA GLU A 190 -8.95 3.22 -18.47
C GLU A 190 -8.02 3.96 -17.50
N THR A 191 -8.46 5.08 -16.92
CA THR A 191 -7.65 5.89 -16.00
C THR A 191 -8.33 5.98 -14.63
N LEU A 192 -7.63 5.56 -13.59
CA LEU A 192 -8.04 5.81 -12.20
C LEU A 192 -7.51 7.18 -11.78
N ARG A 193 -8.41 8.13 -11.53
CA ARG A 193 -8.09 9.44 -10.95
C ARG A 193 -8.13 9.35 -9.43
N ILE A 194 -7.04 9.76 -8.80
CA ILE A 194 -6.85 9.82 -7.34
C ILE A 194 -6.72 11.29 -6.97
N ARG A 195 -7.76 11.85 -6.36
CA ARG A 195 -7.75 13.24 -5.87
C ARG A 195 -7.30 13.27 -4.42
N LEU A 196 -6.28 14.07 -4.13
CA LEU A 196 -5.78 14.29 -2.78
C LEU A 196 -6.39 15.56 -2.19
N ALA A 197 -6.69 15.52 -0.89
CA ALA A 197 -7.32 16.62 -0.15
C ALA A 197 -6.41 17.85 -0.07
#